data_AF-A0A7X1P5K3-F1
#
_entry.id   AF-A0A7X1P5K3-F1
#
_cell.length_a   1.000
_cell.length_b   1.000
_cell.length_c   1.000
_cell.angle_alpha   90.00
_cell.angle_beta   90.00
_cell.angle_gamma   90.00
#
_symmetry.space_group_name_H-M   'P 1'
#
loop_
_entity.id
_entity.type
_entity.pdbx_description
1 polymer ?
#
loop_
_entity_poly.entity_id
_entity_poly.type
_entity_poly.pdbx_seq_one_letter_code
_entity_poly.pdbx_strand_id
1 'polypeptide(L)'
;MSAVRSIDKQMTETLQYNDDELLAVLMAREVRDDEVSACGALSHLPAAGLLLAKALHAPNAELIILNTVFRPFRTSRQFHFLAQRGELGLFFVSGVQIDRHGNYNLHQLGPDPDHPKLRFPGGYGGGMIYYAARRSIVFRTEHVRRSLVERVDFVSAAGSSPDNVVRLGGPSKVITPKASFRFDKAAGCLRLDSIHPPYTLDEIRDNTGFDLGVAGPVPATPAPSAQELTVLRQVVRRKMIDTGTYAAWAERTLGVV
;
A
#
# COMPACT_ATOMS: atom_id res chain seq x y z
N MET A 1 48.94 21.04 -6.62
CA MET A 1 48.05 19.95 -7.08
C MET A 1 47.18 19.37 -5.94
N SER A 2 46.78 20.23 -4.99
CA SER A 2 46.10 19.87 -3.73
C SER A 2 44.63 20.29 -3.68
N ALA A 3 44.00 20.62 -4.81
CA ALA A 3 42.66 21.23 -4.83
C ALA A 3 41.62 20.47 -5.66
N VAL A 4 41.98 19.37 -6.34
CA VAL A 4 41.05 18.63 -7.23
C VAL A 4 40.58 17.30 -6.62
N ARG A 5 41.17 16.87 -5.48
CA ARG A 5 40.75 15.66 -4.75
C ARG A 5 39.77 15.92 -3.59
N SER A 6 39.23 17.14 -3.49
CA SER A 6 38.43 17.60 -2.35
C SER A 6 36.95 17.87 -2.69
N ILE A 7 36.48 17.56 -3.90
CA ILE A 7 35.12 17.96 -4.35
C ILE A 7 34.17 16.77 -4.61
N ASP A 8 34.65 15.55 -4.83
CA ASP A 8 33.77 14.39 -5.12
C ASP A 8 33.43 13.50 -3.91
N LYS A 9 33.52 14.06 -2.70
CA LYS A 9 32.99 13.44 -1.48
C LYS A 9 31.97 14.36 -0.83
N GLN A 10 30.98 14.80 -1.61
CA GLN A 10 29.67 15.05 -1.03
C GLN A 10 29.17 13.70 -0.51
N MET A 11 29.44 13.46 0.78
CA MET A 11 28.67 12.49 1.56
C MET A 11 27.22 12.90 1.38
N THR A 12 26.47 12.16 0.57
CA THR A 12 25.02 12.23 0.57
C THR A 12 24.61 11.92 2.00
N GLU A 13 24.20 12.94 2.75
CA GLU A 13 23.56 12.75 4.04
C GLU A 13 22.43 11.76 3.81
N THR A 14 22.58 10.56 4.36
CA THR A 14 21.54 9.55 4.26
C THR A 14 20.41 10.04 5.13
N LEU A 15 19.33 10.49 4.49
CA LEU A 15 18.14 10.97 5.19
C LEU A 15 17.64 9.84 6.09
N GLN A 16 17.51 10.13 7.38
CA GLN A 16 16.96 9.18 8.33
C GLN A 16 15.43 9.20 8.24
N TYR A 17 14.82 8.02 8.17
CA TYR A 17 13.38 7.80 8.17
C TYR A 17 13.06 6.42 8.73
N ASN A 18 11.85 6.24 9.26
CA ASN A 18 11.36 4.94 9.72
C ASN A 18 10.53 4.22 8.64
N ASP A 19 10.21 2.94 8.86
CA ASP A 19 9.45 2.11 7.92
C ASP A 19 8.07 2.70 7.60
N ASP A 20 7.40 3.30 8.58
CA ASP A 20 6.08 3.91 8.40
C ASP A 20 6.15 5.13 7.46
N GLU A 21 7.19 5.96 7.59
CA GLU A 21 7.43 7.09 6.68
C GLU A 21 7.75 6.62 5.27
N LEU A 22 8.58 5.57 5.12
CA LEU A 22 8.84 4.95 3.83
C LEU A 22 7.54 4.46 3.19
N LEU A 23 6.73 3.69 3.92
CA LEU A 23 5.47 3.15 3.42
C LEU A 23 4.48 4.25 3.03
N ALA A 24 4.35 5.31 3.83
CA ALA A 24 3.50 6.45 3.50
C ALA A 24 3.95 7.14 2.21
N VAL A 25 5.26 7.33 2.01
CA VAL A 25 5.84 7.91 0.79
C VAL A 25 5.60 7.00 -0.42
N LEU A 26 5.83 5.69 -0.29
CA LEU A 26 5.59 4.76 -1.39
C LEU A 26 4.12 4.72 -1.79
N MET A 27 3.19 4.80 -0.83
CA MET A 27 1.76 4.91 -1.12
C MET A 27 1.41 6.25 -1.79
N ALA A 28 2.02 7.36 -1.36
CA ALA A 28 1.80 8.67 -1.98
C ALA A 28 2.16 8.67 -3.46
N ARG A 29 3.28 8.04 -3.83
CA ARG A 29 3.78 7.96 -5.23
C ARG A 29 2.82 7.21 -6.17
N GLU A 30 1.88 6.44 -5.64
CA GLU A 30 0.91 5.68 -6.43
C GLU A 30 -0.37 6.45 -6.75
N VAL A 31 -0.58 7.59 -6.08
CA VAL A 31 -1.70 8.51 -6.31
C VAL A 31 -1.38 9.36 -7.54
N ARG A 32 -2.33 9.45 -8.46
CA ARG A 32 -2.30 10.29 -9.65
C ARG A 32 -3.10 11.57 -9.39
N ASP A 33 -2.69 12.66 -10.04
CA ASP A 33 -3.51 13.87 -10.03
C ASP A 33 -4.83 13.62 -10.79
N ASP A 34 -5.87 14.39 -10.46
CA ASP A 34 -7.22 14.30 -11.05
C ASP A 34 -7.93 12.93 -10.90
N GLU A 35 -7.50 12.08 -9.95
CA GLU A 35 -8.16 10.80 -9.66
C GLU A 35 -8.85 10.79 -8.30
N VAL A 36 -9.92 10.00 -8.17
CA VAL A 36 -10.51 9.67 -6.87
C VAL A 36 -9.71 8.53 -6.24
N SER A 37 -9.07 8.81 -5.10
CA SER A 37 -8.26 7.85 -4.36
C SER A 37 -8.80 7.64 -2.95
N ALA A 38 -8.90 6.38 -2.53
CA ALA A 38 -9.52 6.03 -1.25
C ALA A 38 -8.74 4.98 -0.46
N CYS A 39 -8.96 4.95 0.86
CA CYS A 39 -8.49 3.88 1.72
C CYS A 39 -9.56 3.44 2.73
N GLY A 40 -9.45 2.19 3.17
CA GLY A 40 -10.38 1.56 4.12
C GLY A 40 -10.34 2.16 5.54
N ALA A 41 -11.19 1.63 6.42
CA ALA A 41 -11.08 1.90 7.85
C ALA A 41 -9.78 1.29 8.41
N LEU A 42 -9.17 1.92 9.42
CA LEU A 42 -7.88 1.51 10.03
C LEU A 42 -6.67 1.58 9.08
N SER A 43 -6.65 2.57 8.19
CA SER A 43 -5.64 2.74 7.14
C SER A 43 -4.79 4.01 7.36
N HIS A 44 -4.11 4.11 8.51
CA HIS A 44 -3.30 5.29 8.86
C HIS A 44 -2.15 5.54 7.87
N LEU A 45 -1.46 4.49 7.41
CA LEU A 45 -0.41 4.59 6.39
C LEU A 45 -0.93 5.09 5.03
N PRO A 46 -1.97 4.47 4.43
CA PRO A 46 -2.60 5.03 3.23
C PRO A 46 -3.15 6.45 3.42
N ALA A 47 -3.73 6.76 4.59
CA ALA A 47 -4.24 8.10 4.86
C ALA A 47 -3.12 9.14 4.82
N ALA A 48 -1.97 8.85 5.43
CA ALA A 48 -0.78 9.70 5.33
C ALA A 48 -0.29 9.83 3.89
N GLY A 49 -0.22 8.72 3.14
CA GLY A 49 0.19 8.73 1.73
C GLY A 49 -0.75 9.55 0.83
N LEU A 50 -2.07 9.42 1.00
CA LEU A 50 -3.07 10.20 0.27
C LEU A 50 -2.93 11.70 0.54
N LEU A 51 -2.77 12.09 1.81
CA LEU A 51 -2.57 13.49 2.20
C LEU A 51 -1.22 14.03 1.69
N LEU A 52 -0.18 13.20 1.71
CA LEU A 52 1.15 13.56 1.20
C LEU A 52 1.12 13.80 -0.31
N ALA A 53 0.49 12.90 -1.08
CA ALA A 53 0.34 13.07 -2.52
C ALA A 53 -0.39 14.38 -2.86
N LYS A 54 -1.49 14.66 -2.15
CA LYS A 54 -2.26 15.90 -2.35
C LYS A 54 -1.48 17.16 -1.99
N ALA A 55 -0.57 17.09 -1.02
CA ALA A 55 0.31 18.19 -0.66
C ALA A 55 1.52 18.36 -1.61
N LEU A 56 1.73 17.42 -2.53
CA LEU A 56 2.86 17.39 -3.45
C LEU A 56 2.38 17.38 -4.91
N HIS A 57 2.38 16.21 -5.53
CA HIS A 57 2.25 16.03 -6.98
C HIS A 57 0.82 15.81 -7.47
N ALA A 58 -0.15 15.64 -6.56
CA ALA A 58 -1.54 15.35 -6.90
C ALA A 58 -2.53 16.35 -6.24
N PRO A 59 -2.36 17.68 -6.43
CA PRO A 59 -3.17 18.69 -5.75
C PRO A 59 -4.67 18.62 -6.06
N ASN A 60 -5.04 18.11 -7.24
CA ASN A 60 -6.43 17.97 -7.70
C ASN A 60 -7.03 16.59 -7.37
N ALA A 61 -6.25 15.65 -6.81
CA ALA A 61 -6.79 14.35 -6.40
C ALA A 61 -7.91 14.50 -5.35
N GLU A 62 -8.98 13.75 -5.54
CA GLU A 62 -10.09 13.65 -4.60
C GLU A 62 -9.80 12.52 -3.60
N LEU A 63 -9.76 12.84 -2.32
CA LEU A 63 -9.39 11.87 -1.27
C LEU A 63 -10.62 11.39 -0.51
N ILE A 64 -10.74 10.07 -0.34
CA ILE A 64 -11.74 9.44 0.52
C ILE A 64 -11.03 8.60 1.58
N ILE A 65 -10.97 9.12 2.81
CA ILE A 65 -10.41 8.38 3.95
C ILE A 65 -11.57 7.96 4.86
N LEU A 66 -11.92 6.67 4.84
CA LEU A 66 -13.10 6.18 5.56
C LEU A 66 -12.96 6.39 7.08
N ASN A 67 -14.08 6.75 7.71
CA ASN A 67 -14.21 7.08 9.14
C ASN A 67 -13.40 8.31 9.61
N THR A 68 -13.21 9.29 8.72
CA THR A 68 -12.56 10.56 9.02
C THR A 68 -13.35 11.72 8.43
N VAL A 69 -12.88 12.95 8.64
CA VAL A 69 -13.48 14.17 8.04
C VAL A 69 -13.38 14.21 6.51
N PHE A 70 -12.51 13.40 5.90
CA PHE A 70 -12.36 13.29 4.45
C PHE A 70 -13.34 12.29 3.82
N ARG A 71 -14.41 11.91 4.53
CA ARG A 71 -15.47 11.04 4.02
C ARG A 71 -16.64 11.91 3.54
N PRO A 72 -16.88 12.03 2.22
CA PRO A 72 -17.98 12.87 1.70
C PRO A 72 -19.36 12.19 1.81
N PHE A 73 -19.44 10.98 2.37
CA PHE A 73 -20.65 10.14 2.34
C PHE A 73 -21.30 9.95 3.70
N ARG A 74 -22.64 10.01 3.72
CA ARG A 74 -23.46 9.69 4.90
C ARG A 74 -23.52 8.19 5.15
N THR A 75 -23.54 7.38 4.09
CA THR A 75 -23.63 5.91 4.20
C THR A 75 -22.57 5.22 3.33
N SER A 76 -22.22 3.98 3.63
CA SER A 76 -21.30 3.19 2.80
C SER A 76 -21.87 2.87 1.42
N ARG A 77 -23.20 2.90 1.24
CA ARG A 77 -23.86 2.68 -0.05
C ARG A 77 -23.39 3.67 -1.12
N GLN A 78 -23.17 4.93 -0.75
CA GLN A 78 -22.73 5.96 -1.69
C GLN A 78 -21.29 5.70 -2.17
N PHE A 79 -20.40 5.27 -1.28
CA PHE A 79 -19.04 4.88 -1.66
C PHE A 79 -19.04 3.67 -2.59
N HIS A 80 -19.83 2.63 -2.28
CA HIS A 80 -19.96 1.47 -3.15
C HIS A 80 -20.57 1.82 -4.51
N PHE A 81 -21.52 2.76 -4.56
CA PHE A 81 -22.09 3.24 -5.81
C PHE A 81 -21.06 4.02 -6.65
N LEU A 82 -20.27 4.91 -6.04
CA LEU A 82 -19.16 5.60 -6.71
C LEU A 82 -18.18 4.59 -7.34
N ALA A 83 -17.77 3.57 -6.57
CA ALA A 83 -16.86 2.55 -7.07
C ALA A 83 -17.48 1.77 -8.25
N GLN A 84 -18.75 1.36 -8.17
CA GLN A 84 -19.43 0.62 -9.23
C GLN A 84 -19.70 1.44 -10.50
N ARG A 85 -19.78 2.77 -10.39
CA ARG A 85 -19.79 3.67 -11.56
C ARG A 85 -18.41 3.81 -12.22
N GLY A 86 -17.38 3.21 -11.64
CA GLY A 86 -16.02 3.21 -12.19
C GLY A 86 -15.26 4.51 -11.97
N GLU A 87 -15.68 5.31 -10.99
CA GLU A 87 -15.07 6.59 -10.63
C GLU A 87 -13.93 6.44 -9.62
N LEU A 88 -13.85 5.29 -8.92
CA LEU A 88 -12.77 5.04 -7.97
C LEU A 88 -11.48 4.66 -8.71
N GLY A 89 -10.55 5.61 -8.81
CA GLY A 89 -9.26 5.44 -9.48
C GLY A 89 -8.31 4.52 -8.72
N LEU A 90 -8.12 4.77 -7.42
CA LEU A 90 -7.19 4.01 -6.58
C LEU A 90 -7.84 3.63 -5.25
N PHE A 91 -7.66 2.38 -4.83
CA PHE A 91 -8.03 1.92 -3.50
C PHE A 91 -6.87 1.23 -2.77
N PHE A 92 -6.57 1.68 -1.55
CA PHE A 92 -5.66 0.99 -0.65
C PHE A 92 -6.41 0.08 0.32
N VAL A 93 -5.91 -1.15 0.47
CA VAL A 93 -6.45 -2.16 1.38
C VAL A 93 -5.33 -2.99 2.01
N SER A 94 -5.53 -3.53 3.20
CA SER A 94 -4.58 -4.49 3.79
C SER A 94 -5.09 -5.92 3.65
N GLY A 95 -4.21 -6.91 3.79
CA GLY A 95 -4.55 -8.32 3.91
C GLY A 95 -3.76 -8.95 5.06
N VAL A 96 -4.38 -9.86 5.82
CA VAL A 96 -3.65 -10.67 6.81
C VAL A 96 -2.78 -11.72 6.10
N GLN A 97 -3.34 -12.35 5.07
CA GLN A 97 -2.59 -13.11 4.07
C GLN A 97 -2.77 -12.45 2.71
N ILE A 98 -1.73 -12.49 1.89
CA ILE A 98 -1.68 -12.05 0.50
C ILE A 98 -0.97 -13.16 -0.25
N ASP A 99 -1.55 -13.62 -1.35
CA ASP A 99 -0.93 -14.69 -2.14
C ASP A 99 -0.32 -14.24 -3.45
N ARG A 100 0.43 -15.15 -4.07
CA ARG A 100 1.12 -14.91 -5.34
C ARG A 100 0.19 -14.47 -6.46
N HIS A 101 -1.11 -14.75 -6.39
CA HIS A 101 -2.10 -14.39 -7.41
C HIS A 101 -2.80 -13.08 -7.11
N GLY A 102 -2.34 -12.34 -6.08
CA GLY A 102 -2.95 -11.09 -5.66
C GLY A 102 -4.29 -11.28 -4.96
N ASN A 103 -4.63 -12.49 -4.52
CA ASN A 103 -5.74 -12.66 -3.58
C ASN A 103 -5.31 -12.16 -2.21
N TYR A 104 -6.24 -11.64 -1.43
CA TYR A 104 -5.98 -11.33 -0.03
C TYR A 104 -7.04 -11.92 0.90
N ASN A 105 -6.66 -12.08 2.16
CA ASN A 105 -7.48 -12.64 3.21
C ASN A 105 -7.62 -11.67 4.39
N LEU A 106 -8.86 -11.42 4.78
CA LEU A 106 -9.26 -10.64 5.94
C LEU A 106 -10.36 -11.35 6.77
N HIS A 107 -10.70 -12.61 6.45
CA HIS A 107 -11.82 -13.31 7.08
C HIS A 107 -11.37 -14.36 8.09
N GLN A 108 -10.42 -15.23 7.74
CA GLN A 108 -10.03 -16.32 8.64
C GLN A 108 -8.67 -16.93 8.36
N LEU A 109 -8.11 -17.65 9.32
CA LEU A 109 -7.07 -18.66 9.10
C LEU A 109 -7.66 -20.06 9.29
N GLY A 110 -7.11 -21.04 8.57
CA GLY A 110 -7.68 -22.36 8.39
C GLY A 110 -8.45 -22.46 7.07
N PRO A 111 -8.21 -23.50 6.25
CA PRO A 111 -8.81 -23.62 4.93
C PRO A 111 -10.29 -24.06 4.95
N ASP A 112 -10.80 -24.52 6.09
CA ASP A 112 -12.22 -24.87 6.28
C ASP A 112 -13.02 -23.60 6.69
N PRO A 113 -13.93 -23.10 5.84
CA PRO A 113 -14.78 -21.94 6.14
C PRO A 113 -15.74 -22.15 7.31
N ASP A 114 -16.16 -23.40 7.56
CA ASP A 114 -17.13 -23.73 8.60
C ASP A 114 -16.45 -23.91 9.97
N HIS A 115 -15.16 -24.27 9.98
CA HIS A 115 -14.35 -24.45 11.20
C HIS A 115 -13.03 -23.68 11.12
N PRO A 116 -13.05 -22.34 11.11
CA PRO A 116 -11.84 -21.53 11.06
C PRO A 116 -10.98 -21.74 12.32
N LYS A 117 -9.66 -21.82 12.15
CA LYS A 117 -8.69 -21.81 13.26
C LYS A 117 -8.68 -20.45 13.97
N LEU A 118 -8.87 -19.37 13.22
CA LEU A 118 -8.97 -18.01 13.71
C LEU A 118 -9.90 -17.20 12.82
N ARG A 119 -10.79 -16.39 13.41
CA ARG A 119 -11.70 -15.50 12.69
C ARG A 119 -11.28 -14.04 12.85
N PHE A 120 -11.30 -13.30 11.74
CA PHE A 120 -11.02 -11.87 11.67
C PHE A 120 -12.30 -11.06 11.45
N PRO A 121 -12.25 -9.71 11.59
CA PRO A 121 -13.41 -8.84 11.35
C PRO A 121 -14.02 -8.92 9.94
N GLY A 122 -13.29 -9.46 8.96
CA GLY A 122 -13.76 -9.62 7.58
C GLY A 122 -13.30 -8.52 6.63
N GLY A 123 -13.56 -8.74 5.34
CA GLY A 123 -13.15 -7.82 4.27
C GLY A 123 -14.11 -6.65 4.01
N TYR A 124 -15.27 -6.63 4.68
CA TYR A 124 -16.36 -5.68 4.41
C TYR A 124 -16.67 -5.58 2.90
N GLY A 125 -16.75 -4.38 2.34
CA GLY A 125 -16.94 -4.15 0.90
C GLY A 125 -15.71 -4.44 0.03
N GLY A 126 -14.58 -4.85 0.61
CA GLY A 126 -13.30 -5.03 -0.08
C GLY A 126 -13.40 -5.98 -1.29
N GLY A 127 -14.11 -7.10 -1.15
CA GLY A 127 -14.32 -8.05 -2.25
C GLY A 127 -14.92 -7.41 -3.50
N MET A 128 -15.94 -6.57 -3.34
CA MET A 128 -16.56 -5.83 -4.47
C MET A 128 -15.67 -4.69 -4.95
N ILE A 129 -15.10 -3.91 -4.02
CA ILE A 129 -14.23 -2.76 -4.39
C ILE A 129 -13.03 -3.23 -5.21
N TYR A 130 -12.49 -4.42 -4.93
CA TYR A 130 -11.37 -4.99 -5.68
C TYR A 130 -11.69 -5.31 -7.15
N TYR A 131 -12.98 -5.43 -7.50
CA TYR A 131 -13.46 -5.55 -8.88
C TYR A 131 -13.78 -4.20 -9.52
N ALA A 132 -14.18 -3.21 -8.71
CA ALA A 132 -14.73 -1.95 -9.16
C ALA A 132 -13.70 -0.79 -9.21
N ALA A 133 -12.70 -0.79 -8.33
CA ALA A 133 -11.61 0.19 -8.38
C ALA A 133 -10.74 -0.03 -9.63
N ARG A 134 -10.31 1.05 -10.29
CA ARG A 134 -9.44 0.97 -11.47
C ARG A 134 -8.06 0.40 -11.12
N ARG A 135 -7.56 0.70 -9.93
CA ARG A 135 -6.34 0.13 -9.35
C ARG A 135 -6.55 -0.15 -7.87
N SER A 136 -6.03 -1.28 -7.41
CA SER A 136 -5.99 -1.61 -5.99
C SER A 136 -4.59 -1.95 -5.56
N ILE A 137 -4.16 -1.33 -4.46
CA ILE A 137 -2.85 -1.58 -3.85
C ILE A 137 -3.08 -2.22 -2.51
N VAL A 138 -2.53 -3.43 -2.37
CA VAL A 138 -2.57 -4.15 -1.10
C VAL A 138 -1.33 -3.77 -0.30
N PHE A 139 -1.46 -3.53 1.00
CA PHE A 139 -0.31 -3.24 1.85
C PHE A 139 -0.28 -4.11 3.10
N ARG A 140 0.94 -4.30 3.62
CA ARG A 140 1.16 -4.93 4.92
C ARG A 140 2.22 -4.18 5.70
N THR A 141 2.10 -4.17 7.02
CA THR A 141 3.07 -3.58 7.96
C THR A 141 4.09 -4.59 8.49
N GLU A 142 4.06 -5.81 7.96
CA GLU A 142 5.03 -6.88 8.20
C GLU A 142 5.35 -7.55 6.86
N HIS A 143 6.53 -8.13 6.76
CA HIS A 143 6.94 -8.95 5.62
C HIS A 143 7.46 -10.28 6.15
N VAL A 144 6.57 -11.27 6.20
CA VAL A 144 6.81 -12.58 6.80
C VAL A 144 6.05 -13.67 6.02
N ARG A 145 6.57 -14.90 6.04
CA ARG A 145 6.02 -16.03 5.26
C ARG A 145 4.55 -16.35 5.54
N ARG A 146 4.09 -16.13 6.79
CA ARG A 146 2.69 -16.37 7.16
C ARG A 146 1.72 -15.35 6.54
N SER A 147 2.21 -14.18 6.12
CA SER A 147 1.41 -13.10 5.53
C SER A 147 1.55 -13.05 4.02
N LEU A 148 2.67 -13.51 3.47
CA LEU A 148 2.91 -13.63 2.03
C LEU A 148 2.97 -15.13 1.69
N VAL A 149 1.87 -15.71 1.23
CA VAL A 149 1.67 -17.17 1.15
C VAL A 149 1.48 -17.65 -0.29
N GLU A 150 1.75 -18.93 -0.58
CA GLU A 150 1.47 -19.47 -1.92
C GLU A 150 -0.01 -19.36 -2.29
N ARG A 151 -0.91 -19.63 -1.33
CA ARG A 151 -2.35 -19.45 -1.45
C ARG A 151 -2.92 -18.99 -0.11
N VAL A 152 -3.87 -18.07 -0.16
CA VAL A 152 -4.59 -17.66 1.05
C VAL A 152 -5.54 -18.75 1.54
N ASP A 153 -5.75 -18.82 2.85
CA ASP A 153 -6.67 -19.78 3.47
C ASP A 153 -8.13 -19.48 3.09
N PHE A 154 -8.45 -18.19 2.89
CA PHE A 154 -9.77 -17.73 2.46
C PHE A 154 -9.64 -16.53 1.52
N VAL A 155 -10.23 -16.63 0.32
CA VAL A 155 -10.23 -15.55 -0.66
C VAL A 155 -11.26 -14.49 -0.27
N SER A 156 -10.80 -13.43 0.40
CA SER A 156 -11.66 -12.31 0.78
C SER A 156 -11.91 -11.37 -0.39
N ALA A 157 -10.91 -11.24 -1.25
CA ALA A 157 -11.06 -10.66 -2.57
C ALA A 157 -10.10 -11.38 -3.54
N ALA A 158 -10.62 -11.70 -4.73
CA ALA A 158 -9.87 -12.42 -5.74
C ALA A 158 -9.00 -11.47 -6.57
N GLY A 159 -7.73 -11.80 -6.78
CA GLY A 159 -6.80 -11.03 -7.60
C GLY A 159 -7.08 -11.10 -9.10
N SER A 160 -7.80 -12.13 -9.54
CA SER A 160 -8.24 -12.32 -10.92
C SER A 160 -9.73 -12.69 -10.98
N SER A 161 -10.28 -12.73 -12.19
CA SER A 161 -11.65 -13.18 -12.44
C SER A 161 -11.73 -13.89 -13.79
N PRO A 162 -12.71 -14.77 -14.00
CA PRO A 162 -13.00 -15.32 -15.33
C PRO A 162 -13.31 -14.22 -16.35
N ASP A 163 -13.08 -14.50 -17.64
CA ASP A 163 -13.25 -13.52 -18.73
C ASP A 163 -14.68 -13.00 -18.86
N ASN A 164 -15.69 -13.80 -18.47
CA ASN A 164 -17.10 -13.42 -18.50
C ASN A 164 -17.55 -12.61 -17.27
N VAL A 165 -16.64 -12.31 -16.34
CA VAL A 165 -16.94 -11.51 -15.14
C VAL A 165 -16.38 -10.10 -15.32
N VAL A 166 -17.27 -9.11 -15.25
CA VAL A 166 -16.89 -7.70 -15.38
C VAL A 166 -15.99 -7.29 -14.21
N ARG A 167 -14.83 -6.74 -14.55
CA ARG A 167 -13.85 -6.17 -13.63
C ARG A 167 -13.27 -4.91 -14.26
N LEU A 168 -13.40 -3.78 -13.56
CA LEU A 168 -12.95 -2.47 -14.07
C LEU A 168 -11.43 -2.28 -13.97
N GLY A 169 -10.81 -2.93 -12.99
CA GLY A 169 -9.38 -2.82 -12.69
C GLY A 169 -8.84 -4.10 -12.04
N GLY A 170 -8.18 -3.98 -10.89
CA GLY A 170 -7.66 -5.12 -10.14
C GLY A 170 -6.43 -4.78 -9.31
N PRO A 171 -5.76 -5.78 -8.72
CA PRO A 171 -4.45 -5.58 -8.09
C PRO A 171 -3.49 -4.91 -9.06
N SER A 172 -2.78 -3.91 -8.58
CA SER A 172 -1.66 -3.29 -9.30
C SER A 172 -0.33 -3.49 -8.57
N LYS A 173 -0.33 -3.41 -7.24
CA LYS A 173 0.89 -3.47 -6.44
C LYS A 173 0.63 -4.03 -5.04
N VAL A 174 1.64 -4.65 -4.46
CA VAL A 174 1.73 -4.96 -3.02
C VAL A 174 2.91 -4.20 -2.42
N ILE A 175 2.69 -3.50 -1.31
CA ILE A 175 3.74 -2.76 -0.59
C ILE A 175 3.90 -3.34 0.82
N THR A 176 5.13 -3.61 1.22
CA THR A 176 5.51 -4.17 2.53
C THR A 176 6.73 -3.44 3.09
N PRO A 177 7.12 -3.59 4.37
CA PRO A 177 8.29 -2.88 4.91
C PRO A 177 9.62 -3.26 4.23
N LYS A 178 9.71 -4.41 3.56
CA LYS A 178 10.95 -4.88 2.93
C LYS A 178 11.00 -4.74 1.41
N ALA A 179 9.85 -4.72 0.74
CA ALA A 179 9.80 -4.75 -0.73
C ALA A 179 8.46 -4.30 -1.29
N SER A 180 8.48 -3.90 -2.56
CA SER A 180 7.30 -3.71 -3.41
C SER A 180 7.21 -4.81 -4.47
N PHE A 181 5.99 -5.22 -4.77
CA PHE A 181 5.67 -6.20 -5.80
C PHE A 181 4.68 -5.60 -6.79
N ARG A 182 4.93 -5.72 -8.09
CA ARG A 182 3.94 -5.36 -9.12
C ARG A 182 3.08 -6.57 -9.44
N PHE A 183 1.81 -6.35 -9.77
CA PHE A 183 0.96 -7.40 -10.30
C PHE A 183 1.12 -7.50 -11.82
N ASP A 184 1.57 -8.64 -12.30
CA ASP A 184 1.64 -8.95 -13.72
C ASP A 184 0.27 -9.50 -14.16
N LYS A 185 -0.53 -8.66 -14.81
CA LYS A 185 -1.88 -9.01 -15.26
C LYS A 185 -1.89 -10.13 -16.30
N ALA A 186 -0.86 -10.22 -17.14
CA ALA A 186 -0.78 -11.26 -18.17
C ALA A 186 -0.43 -12.62 -17.55
N ALA A 187 0.48 -12.63 -16.58
CA ALA A 187 0.84 -13.85 -15.85
C ALA A 187 -0.15 -14.21 -14.72
N GLY A 188 -0.99 -13.26 -14.29
CA GLY A 188 -1.91 -13.43 -13.16
C GLY A 188 -1.20 -13.63 -11.82
N CYS A 189 -0.03 -13.02 -11.63
CA CYS A 189 0.75 -13.17 -10.41
C CYS A 189 1.60 -11.94 -10.03
N LEU A 190 1.98 -11.86 -8.76
CA LEU A 190 2.89 -10.87 -8.22
C LEU A 190 4.32 -11.15 -8.71
N ARG A 191 5.04 -10.08 -9.03
CA ARG A 191 6.45 -10.06 -9.38
C ARG A 191 7.18 -9.09 -8.48
N LEU A 192 8.32 -9.48 -7.94
CA LEU A 192 9.16 -8.57 -7.16
C LEU A 192 9.55 -7.38 -8.04
N ASP A 193 9.32 -6.18 -7.52
CA ASP A 193 9.48 -4.92 -8.25
C ASP A 193 10.70 -4.15 -7.76
N SER A 194 10.82 -3.96 -6.45
CA SER A 194 11.99 -3.36 -5.82
C SER A 194 12.16 -3.82 -4.38
N ILE A 195 13.40 -3.76 -3.89
CA ILE A 195 13.76 -4.12 -2.51
C ILE A 195 14.11 -2.85 -1.74
N HIS A 196 13.56 -2.71 -0.54
CA HIS A 196 13.79 -1.56 0.34
C HIS A 196 15.14 -1.76 1.03
N PRO A 197 16.11 -0.84 0.90
CA PRO A 197 17.35 -0.94 1.68
C PRO A 197 17.06 -0.99 3.19
N PRO A 198 17.84 -1.76 3.98
CA PRO A 198 19.05 -2.49 3.59
C PRO A 198 18.81 -3.96 3.17
N TYR A 199 17.56 -4.38 2.97
CA TYR A 199 17.25 -5.79 2.74
C TYR A 199 17.84 -6.35 1.44
N THR A 200 18.16 -7.63 1.46
CA THR A 200 18.72 -8.39 0.34
C THR A 200 17.66 -9.28 -0.32
N LEU A 201 17.92 -9.74 -1.55
CA LEU A 201 17.01 -10.67 -2.25
C LEU A 201 16.79 -11.96 -1.47
N ASP A 202 17.83 -12.48 -0.82
CA ASP A 202 17.74 -13.72 -0.04
C ASP A 202 16.86 -13.52 1.19
N GLU A 203 16.95 -12.37 1.88
CA GLU A 203 16.02 -12.05 2.97
C GLU A 203 14.56 -11.93 2.48
N ILE A 204 14.32 -11.41 1.27
CA ILE A 204 12.97 -11.38 0.70
C ILE A 204 12.46 -12.81 0.44
N ARG A 205 13.30 -13.70 -0.12
CA ARG A 205 12.96 -15.12 -0.34
C ARG A 205 12.69 -15.86 0.96
N ASP A 206 13.49 -15.61 1.99
CA ASP A 206 13.34 -16.24 3.30
C ASP A 206 12.06 -15.79 4.01
N ASN A 207 11.57 -14.59 3.70
CA ASN A 207 10.37 -14.03 4.31
C ASN A 207 9.13 -14.05 3.39
N THR A 208 9.21 -14.64 2.20
CA THR A 208 8.09 -14.83 1.27
C THR A 208 7.76 -16.31 1.15
N GLY A 209 6.47 -16.66 1.22
CA GLY A 209 5.96 -18.04 1.18
C GLY A 209 5.59 -18.54 -0.23
N PHE A 210 5.95 -17.80 -1.27
CA PHE A 210 5.78 -18.15 -2.67
C PHE A 210 7.04 -17.86 -3.47
N ASP A 211 7.19 -18.55 -4.61
CA ASP A 211 8.32 -18.31 -5.52
C ASP A 211 8.22 -16.92 -6.19
N LEU A 212 9.29 -16.15 -6.08
CA LEU A 212 9.40 -14.81 -6.66
C LEU A 212 9.65 -14.84 -8.17
N GLY A 213 10.16 -15.96 -8.71
CA GLY A 213 10.51 -16.11 -10.12
C GLY A 213 11.59 -15.11 -10.58
N VAL A 214 12.50 -14.73 -9.68
CA VAL A 214 13.56 -13.74 -9.92
C VAL A 214 14.84 -14.43 -10.36
N ALA A 215 15.25 -14.19 -11.61
CA ALA A 215 16.48 -14.72 -12.20
C ALA A 215 17.58 -13.65 -12.40
N GLY A 216 17.28 -12.37 -12.16
CA GLY A 216 18.18 -11.25 -12.43
C GLY A 216 18.20 -10.22 -11.31
N PRO A 217 18.96 -9.12 -11.47
CA PRO A 217 19.04 -8.06 -10.48
C PRO A 217 17.67 -7.40 -10.28
N VAL A 218 17.37 -7.08 -9.02
CA VAL A 218 16.16 -6.34 -8.62
C VAL A 218 16.61 -4.95 -8.18
N PRO A 219 15.98 -3.88 -8.67
CA PRO A 219 16.38 -2.53 -8.31
C PRO A 219 16.10 -2.26 -6.82
N ALA A 220 16.96 -1.44 -6.22
CA ALA A 220 16.69 -0.85 -4.92
C ALA A 220 15.54 0.15 -5.03
N THR A 221 14.68 0.19 -4.01
CA THR A 221 13.62 1.19 -3.93
C THR A 221 14.21 2.58 -3.71
N PRO A 222 13.81 3.59 -4.49
CA PRO A 222 14.26 4.96 -4.27
C PRO A 222 13.86 5.46 -2.88
N ALA A 223 14.84 5.95 -2.11
CA ALA A 223 14.62 6.53 -0.80
C ALA A 223 13.63 7.72 -0.85
N PRO A 224 12.93 8.02 0.25
CA PRO A 224 12.23 9.28 0.41
C PRO A 224 13.16 10.48 0.18
N SER A 225 12.69 11.45 -0.58
CA SER A 225 13.36 12.74 -0.77
C SER A 225 13.22 13.62 0.48
N ALA A 226 14.10 14.60 0.62
CA ALA A 226 14.01 15.59 1.70
C ALA A 226 12.68 16.36 1.68
N GLN A 227 12.15 16.64 0.48
CA GLN A 227 10.85 17.30 0.32
C GLN A 227 9.70 16.43 0.80
N GLU A 228 9.66 15.16 0.39
CA GLU A 228 8.63 14.20 0.83
C GLU A 228 8.63 14.07 2.37
N LEU A 229 9.79 13.89 2.98
CA LEU A 229 9.91 13.78 4.44
C LEU A 229 9.50 15.08 5.15
N THR A 230 9.91 16.24 4.64
CA THR A 230 9.55 17.54 5.26
C THR A 230 8.05 17.75 5.23
N VAL A 231 7.41 17.53 4.07
CA VAL A 231 5.95 17.69 3.93
C VAL A 231 5.20 16.67 4.77
N LEU A 232 5.67 15.42 4.83
CA LEU A 232 5.07 14.37 5.66
C LEU A 232 5.11 14.74 7.15
N ARG A 233 6.28 15.16 7.64
CA ARG A 233 6.53 15.45 9.07
C ARG A 233 5.91 16.75 9.55
N GLN A 234 5.75 17.74 8.67
CA GLN A 234 5.25 19.06 9.05
C GLN A 234 3.79 19.25 8.63
N VAL A 235 3.49 19.12 7.34
CA VAL A 235 2.18 19.46 6.77
C VAL A 235 1.18 18.32 7.02
N VAL A 236 1.53 17.10 6.62
CA VAL A 236 0.62 15.94 6.74
C VAL A 236 0.40 15.59 8.21
N ARG A 237 1.48 15.50 9.00
CA ARG A 237 1.39 15.27 10.45
C ARG A 237 0.46 16.28 11.12
N ARG A 238 0.63 17.58 10.87
CA ARG A 238 -0.25 18.63 11.42
C ARG A 238 -1.70 18.44 10.97
N LYS A 239 -1.93 18.22 9.67
CA LYS A 239 -3.27 18.00 9.13
C LYS A 239 -3.97 16.80 9.78
N MET A 240 -3.26 15.69 9.98
CA MET A 240 -3.78 14.49 10.62
C MET A 240 -4.17 14.76 12.08
N ILE A 241 -3.35 15.51 12.82
CA ILE A 241 -3.63 15.92 14.20
C ILE A 241 -4.85 16.84 14.27
N ASP A 242 -4.81 17.95 13.52
CA ASP A 242 -5.83 18.99 13.59
C ASP A 242 -7.23 18.49 13.15
N THR A 243 -7.27 17.47 12.29
CA THR A 243 -8.53 16.86 11.82
C THR A 243 -8.97 15.64 12.63
N GLY A 244 -8.18 15.20 13.63
CA GLY A 244 -8.42 13.95 14.35
C GLY A 244 -8.20 12.67 13.50
N THR A 245 -7.66 12.80 12.29
CA THR A 245 -7.43 11.69 11.36
C THR A 245 -6.19 10.90 11.79
N TYR A 246 -6.37 9.87 12.61
CA TYR A 246 -5.28 9.06 13.19
C TYR A 246 -4.25 9.91 13.97
N ALA A 247 -4.72 10.95 14.67
CA ALA A 247 -3.87 11.94 15.35
C ALA A 247 -2.80 11.30 16.27
N ALA A 248 -3.20 10.37 17.14
CA ALA A 248 -2.29 9.71 18.07
C ALA A 248 -1.20 8.87 17.38
N TRP A 249 -1.48 8.32 16.20
CA TRP A 249 -0.45 7.63 15.40
C TRP A 249 0.49 8.64 14.75
N ALA A 250 -0.05 9.70 14.13
CA ALA A 250 0.76 10.75 13.52
C ALA A 250 1.71 11.43 14.53
N GLU A 251 1.25 11.62 15.77
CA GLU A 251 2.05 12.20 16.84
C GLU A 251 3.28 11.35 17.22
N ARG A 252 3.08 10.03 17.32
CA ARG A 252 4.10 9.08 17.79
C ARG A 252 5.04 8.58 16.70
N THR A 253 4.65 8.69 15.44
CA THR A 253 5.35 8.03 14.33
C THR A 253 6.01 9.02 13.37
N LEU A 254 5.30 10.05 12.91
CA LEU A 254 5.80 10.91 11.83
C LEU A 254 6.83 11.90 12.39
N GLY A 255 8.08 11.79 11.91
CA GLY A 255 9.21 12.60 12.37
C GLY A 255 9.90 12.07 13.62
N VAL A 256 9.55 10.87 14.08
CA VAL A 256 10.23 10.17 15.17
C VAL A 256 11.15 9.14 14.53
N VAL A 257 12.45 9.44 14.52
CA VAL A 257 13.50 8.58 13.93
C VAL A 257 14.55 8.25 14.95
#